data_AF-A0A660R9L3-F1
#
_entry.id   AF-A0A660R9L3-F1
#
_cell.length_a   1.000
_cell.length_b   1.000
_cell.length_c   1.000
_cell.angle_alpha   90.00
_cell.angle_beta   90.00
_cell.angle_gamma   90.00
#
_symmetry.space_group_name_H-M   'P 1'
#
loop_
_entity.id
_entity.type
_entity.pdbx_description
1 polymer ?
#
loop_
_entity_poly.entity_id
_entity_poly.type
_entity_poly.pdbx_seq_one_letter_code
_entity_poly.pdbx_strand_id
1 'polypeptide(L)' 'MKAKTKLILELISIFMIFFGIFMLCQPFSFGMYQWGFQVCGIGTGLYIVFSHLSVKERK' A
#
# COMPACT_ATOMS: atom_id res chain seq x y z
N MET A 1 11.09 11.61 -10.68
CA MET A 1 10.63 10.29 -11.16
C MET A 1 9.72 10.51 -12.37
N LYS A 2 9.78 9.67 -13.41
CA LYS A 2 8.88 9.80 -14.56
C LYS A 2 7.43 9.62 -14.07
N ALA A 3 6.48 10.43 -14.56
CA ALA A 3 5.07 10.39 -14.14
C ALA A 3 4.46 8.97 -14.19
N LYS A 4 4.86 8.17 -15.17
CA LYS A 4 4.45 6.76 -15.31
C LYS A 4 4.89 5.88 -14.14
N THR A 5 6.08 6.10 -13.58
CA THR A 5 6.61 5.33 -12.44
C THR A 5 5.82 5.62 -11.17
N LYS A 6 5.35 6.86 -10.98
CA LYS A 6 4.52 7.24 -9.84
C LYS A 6 3.17 6.49 -9.86
N LEU A 7 2.49 6.49 -11.01
CA LEU A 7 1.22 5.78 -11.18
C LEU A 7 1.36 4.27 -10.94
N ILE A 8 2.47 3.67 -11.38
CA ILE A 8 2.75 2.25 -11.13
C ILE A 8 2.95 1.99 -9.63
N LEU A 9 3.67 2.85 -8.91
CA LEU A 9 3.89 2.73 -7.47
C LEU A 9 2.59 2.92 -6.66
N GLU A 10 1.75 3.88 -7.05
CA GLU A 10 0.43 4.08 -6.43
C GLU A 10 -0.47 2.85 -6.66
N LEU A 11 -0.48 2.30 -7.87
CA LEU A 11 -1.27 1.10 -8.20
C LEU A 11 -0.81 -0.13 -7.42
N ILE A 12 0.50 -0.35 -7.32
CA ILE A 12 1.09 -1.44 -6.52
C ILE A 12 0.72 -1.29 -5.04
N SER A 13 0.77 -0.07 -4.51
CA SER A 13 0.45 0.20 -3.11
C SER A 13 -1.03 -0.07 -2.82
N ILE A 14 -1.93 0.38 -3.70
CA ILE A 14 -3.38 0.10 -3.62
C ILE A 14 -3.64 -1.41 -3.65
N PHE A 15 -2.95 -2.14 -4.53
CA PHE A 15 -3.09 -3.59 -4.62
C PHE A 15 -2.64 -4.31 -3.34
N MET A 16 -1.52 -3.87 -2.74
CA MET A 16 -1.06 -4.38 -1.44
C MET A 16 -2.06 -4.13 -0.31
N ILE A 17 -2.72 -2.97 -0.30
CA ILE A 17 -3.75 -2.64 0.69
C ILE A 17 -4.96 -3.57 0.54
N PHE A 18 -5.46 -3.77 -0.68
CA PHE A 18 -6.57 -4.69 -0.94
C PHE A 18 -6.24 -6.13 -0.55
N PHE A 19 -5.01 -6.57 -0.83
CA PHE A 19 -4.54 -7.90 -0.45
C PHE A 19 -4.48 -8.07 1.08
N GLY A 20 -4.00 -7.06 1.81
CA GLY A 20 -4.01 -7.07 3.27
C GLY A 20 -5.43 -7.09 3.86
N ILE A 21 -6.38 -6.34 3.28
CA ILE A 21 -7.79 -6.36 3.68
C ILE A 21 -8.41 -7.74 3.45
N PHE A 22 -8.09 -8.38 2.31
CA PHE A 22 -8.54 -9.73 2.02
C PHE A 22 -8.03 -10.75 3.06
N MET A 23 -6.75 -10.67 3.44
CA MET A 23 -6.17 -11.49 4.51
C MET A 23 -6.84 -11.26 5.88
N LEU A 24 -7.19 -10.01 6.20
CA LEU A 24 -7.90 -9.66 7.44
C LEU A 24 -9.34 -10.18 7.46
N CYS A 25 -10.00 -10.23 6.30
CA CYS A 25 -11.39 -10.67 6.22
C CYS A 25 -11.56 -12.19 6.31
N GLN A 26 -10.49 -12.99 6.30
CA GLN A 26 -10.58 -14.44 6.43
C GLN A 26 -10.84 -14.84 7.90
N PRO A 27 -12.06 -15.34 8.25
CA PRO A 27 -12.46 -15.55 9.63
C PRO A 27 -11.79 -16.76 10.30
N PHE A 28 -11.02 -17.56 9.54
CA PHE A 28 -10.47 -18.85 9.98
C PHE A 28 -9.01 -18.78 10.44
N SER A 29 -8.40 -17.60 10.51
CA SER A 29 -6.98 -17.50 10.85
C SER A 29 -6.67 -16.29 11.73
N PHE A 30 -6.87 -16.45 13.04
CA PHE A 30 -6.40 -15.50 14.06
C PHE A 30 -4.90 -15.15 13.88
N GLY A 31 -4.08 -16.08 13.38
CA GLY A 31 -2.68 -15.82 13.03
C GLY A 31 -2.51 -14.94 11.78
N MET A 32 -3.37 -15.06 10.77
CA MET A 32 -3.31 -14.23 9.56
C MET A 32 -3.75 -12.79 9.82
N TYR A 33 -4.48 -12.52 10.90
CA TYR A 33 -4.86 -11.15 11.28
C TYR A 33 -3.64 -10.27 11.57
N GLN A 34 -2.65 -10.80 12.30
CA GLN A 34 -1.42 -10.06 12.59
C GLN A 34 -0.63 -9.74 11.32
N TRP A 35 -0.53 -10.72 10.42
CA TRP A 35 0.16 -10.56 9.13
C TRP A 35 -0.60 -9.62 8.19
N GLY A 36 -1.93 -9.77 8.09
CA GLY A 36 -2.78 -8.91 7.28
C GLY A 36 -2.73 -7.45 7.74
N PHE A 37 -2.72 -7.23 9.06
CA PHE A 37 -2.57 -5.89 9.63
C PHE A 37 -1.22 -5.26 9.27
N GLN A 38 -0.13 -6.02 9.36
CA GLN A 38 1.21 -5.55 8.97
C GLN A 38 1.29 -5.25 7.47
N VAL A 39 0.75 -6.11 6.61
CA VAL A 39 0.73 -5.92 5.16
C VAL A 39 -0.10 -4.69 4.78
N CYS A 40 -1.28 -4.50 5.40
CA CYS A 40 -2.07 -3.28 5.25
C CYS A 40 -1.29 -2.05 5.69
N GLY A 41 -0.69 -2.07 6.88
CA GLY A 41 0.06 -0.94 7.42
C GLY A 41 1.23 -0.54 6.53
N ILE A 42 2.00 -1.51 6.01
CA ILE A 42 3.10 -1.27 5.08
C ILE A 42 2.58 -0.74 3.75
N GLY A 43 1.53 -1.34 3.18
CA GLY A 43 0.93 -0.88 1.92
C GLY A 43 0.40 0.55 2.02
N THR A 44 -0.31 0.87 3.11
CA THR A 44 -0.79 2.22 3.40
C THR A 44 0.35 3.20 3.65
N GLY A 45 1.39 2.81 4.40
CA GLY A 45 2.56 3.64 4.63
C GLY A 45 3.29 3.98 3.33
N LEU A 46 3.52 2.99 2.47
CA LEU A 46 4.11 3.18 1.15
C LEU A 46 3.23 4.08 0.26
N TYR A 47 1.92 3.86 0.27
CA TYR A 47 0.98 4.71 -0.47
C TYR A 47 1.08 6.18 -0.02
N ILE A 48 1.08 6.43 1.29
CA ILE A 48 1.19 7.79 1.86
C ILE A 48 2.54 8.41 1.48
N VAL A 49 3.65 7.67 1.61
CA VAL A 49 4.99 8.17 1.27
C VAL A 49 5.09 8.51 -0.21
N PHE A 50 4.62 7.64 -1.11
CA PHE A 50 4.64 7.91 -2.55
C PHE A 50 3.66 9.00 -2.97
N SER A 51 2.51 9.09 -2.31
CA SER A 51 1.53 10.15 -2.52
C SER A 51 2.08 11.51 -2.09
N HIS A 52 2.76 11.59 -0.94
CA HIS A 52 3.32 12.84 -0.43
C HIS A 52 4.70 13.22 -0.99
N LEU A 53 5.53 12.27 -1.47
CA LEU A 53 6.75 12.61 -2.21
C LEU A 53 6.45 13.24 -3.58
N SER A 54 5.20 13.19 -4.02
CA SER A 54 4.75 13.89 -5.22
C SER A 54 4.44 15.36 -4.90
N VAL A 55 5.49 16.17 -4.82
CA VAL A 55 5.61 17.50 -5.43
C VAL A 55 6.93 18.09 -4.94
N LYS A 56 7.99 17.75 -5.68
CA LYS A 56 9.07 18.70 -5.91
C LYS A 56 9.34 18.67 -7.40
N GLU A 57 8.37 19.13 -8.18
CA GLU A 57 8.68 19.75 -9.45
C GLU A 57 9.62 20.91 -9.13
N ARG A 58 10.90 20.70 -9.43
CA ARG A 58 11.85 21.80 -9.53
C ARG A 58 11.30 22.70 -10.63
N LYS A 59 10.77 23.86 -10.23
CA LYS A 59 10.63 25.04 -11.08
C LYS A 59 11.93 25.26 -11.87
#